data_AF-A0A7X7LWY2-F1
#
_entry.id   AF-A0A7X7LWY2-F1
#
_cell.length_a   1.000
_cell.length_b   1.000
_cell.length_c   1.000
_cell.angle_alpha   90.00
_cell.angle_beta   90.00
_cell.angle_gamma   90.00
#
_symmetry.space_group_name_H-M   'P 1'
#
loop_
_entity.id
_entity.type
_entity.pdbx_description
1 polymer ?
#
loop_
_entity_poly.entity_id
_entity_poly.type
_entity_poly.pdbx_seq_one_letter_code
_entity_poly.pdbx_strand_id
1 'polypeptide(L)'
;PADAQQYIAGLILLGAAPCTAMVFVWSQLTRGDATYTLVQVSVNDVIMIFAFAPIVALLLGVTDIVVPWETLILSVGLYILIPLAAGAATRQWLARGSRGESAEAAVARFTAAVKPLSVIGLLATVVLLFGFQGQIILEQPLLIALIAVPLLIQSYGIFALAYAAAWAWRVPFNVAAPCALIGTSNFFELAVAVAISLFGLQSGAALATVVGVLVEVPVMLSLVAFANRTCHHFPADDGGARHG
;
A
#
# COMPACT_ATOMS: atom_id res chain seq x y z
N PRO A 1 -26.84 11.85 0.68
CA PRO A 1 -26.59 11.85 2.14
C PRO A 1 -25.15 12.33 2.43
N ALA A 2 -24.94 13.09 3.50
CA ALA A 2 -23.62 13.67 3.83
C ALA A 2 -22.52 12.59 4.00
N ASP A 3 -22.88 11.40 4.51
CA ASP A 3 -21.95 10.29 4.68
C ASP A 3 -21.44 9.71 3.35
N ALA A 4 -22.22 9.82 2.27
CA ALA A 4 -21.81 9.33 0.95
C ALA A 4 -20.57 10.07 0.42
N GLN A 5 -20.48 11.38 0.67
CA GLN A 5 -19.29 12.15 0.31
C GLN A 5 -18.08 11.73 1.15
N GLN A 6 -18.28 11.39 2.43
CA GLN A 6 -17.19 10.89 3.28
C GLN A 6 -16.72 9.50 2.86
N TYR A 7 -17.62 8.59 2.46
CA TYR A 7 -17.24 7.29 1.91
C TYR A 7 -16.42 7.44 0.62
N ILE A 8 -16.85 8.34 -0.28
CA ILE A 8 -16.11 8.65 -1.50
C ILE A 8 -14.74 9.24 -1.18
N ALA A 9 -14.63 10.16 -0.21
CA ALA A 9 -13.36 10.70 0.23
C ALA A 9 -12.42 9.60 0.78
N GLY A 10 -12.94 8.69 1.60
CA GLY A 10 -12.18 7.55 2.11
C GLY A 10 -11.69 6.62 0.99
N LEU A 11 -12.53 6.36 -0.02
CA LEU A 11 -12.15 5.58 -1.20
C LEU A 11 -11.08 6.29 -2.05
N ILE A 12 -11.16 7.60 -2.21
CA ILE A 12 -10.15 8.42 -2.90
C ILE A 12 -8.83 8.37 -2.15
N LEU A 13 -8.85 8.56 -0.83
CA LEU A 13 -7.65 8.50 0.01
C LEU A 13 -6.98 7.14 -0.06
N LEU A 14 -7.78 6.07 -0.05
CA LEU A 14 -7.28 4.70 -0.16
C LEU A 14 -6.65 4.43 -1.54
N GLY A 15 -7.35 4.79 -2.63
CA GLY A 15 -6.88 4.53 -3.99
C GLY A 15 -5.73 5.43 -4.46
N ALA A 16 -5.56 6.61 -3.86
CA ALA A 16 -4.46 7.52 -4.18
C ALA A 16 -3.15 7.18 -3.45
N ALA A 17 -3.20 6.31 -2.43
CA ALA A 17 -2.05 5.93 -1.62
C ALA A 17 -1.51 4.58 -2.08
N PRO A 18 -0.44 4.52 -2.89
CA PRO A 18 0.09 3.25 -3.37
C PRO A 18 0.86 2.50 -2.29
N CYS A 19 0.71 1.17 -2.22
CA CYS A 19 1.33 0.34 -1.19
C CYS A 19 2.86 0.19 -1.33
N THR A 20 3.56 0.17 -0.21
CA THR A 20 5.05 0.16 -0.16
C THR A 20 5.61 -1.11 0.50
N ALA A 21 4.97 -1.59 1.57
CA ALA A 21 5.46 -2.73 2.35
C ALA A 21 4.85 -4.06 1.92
N MET A 22 3.53 -4.12 1.76
CA MET A 22 2.80 -5.36 1.49
C MET A 22 3.13 -5.97 0.13
N VAL A 23 3.54 -5.13 -0.81
CA VAL A 23 3.95 -5.55 -2.16
C VAL A 23 5.14 -6.50 -2.17
N PHE A 24 6.02 -6.45 -1.17
CA PHE A 24 7.09 -7.44 -1.03
C PHE A 24 6.54 -8.83 -0.68
N VAL A 25 5.49 -8.90 0.12
CA VAL A 25 4.81 -10.17 0.44
C VAL A 25 4.15 -10.73 -0.81
N TRP A 26 3.44 -9.88 -1.56
CA TRP A 26 2.80 -10.27 -2.82
C TRP A 26 3.81 -10.76 -3.85
N SER A 27 4.91 -10.02 -4.02
CA SER A 27 6.02 -10.40 -4.88
C SER A 27 6.63 -11.75 -4.47
N GLN A 28 6.87 -11.96 -3.16
CA GLN A 28 7.36 -13.24 -2.65
C GLN A 28 6.41 -14.40 -2.95
N LEU A 29 5.10 -14.21 -2.77
CA LEU A 29 4.09 -15.24 -3.05
C LEU A 29 3.98 -15.57 -4.55
N THR A 30 4.37 -14.65 -5.44
CA THR A 30 4.46 -14.90 -6.89
C THR A 30 5.87 -15.22 -7.39
N ARG A 31 6.84 -15.43 -6.49
CA ARG A 31 8.26 -15.66 -6.84
C ARG A 31 8.83 -14.55 -7.74
N GLY A 32 8.46 -13.31 -7.44
CA GLY A 32 8.88 -12.12 -8.15
C GLY A 32 10.35 -11.76 -7.91
N ASP A 33 10.90 -10.95 -8.80
CA ASP A 33 12.24 -10.39 -8.65
C ASP A 33 12.25 -9.34 -7.52
N ALA A 34 13.06 -9.58 -6.49
CA ALA A 34 13.17 -8.71 -5.33
C ALA A 34 13.84 -7.36 -5.66
N THR A 35 14.79 -7.35 -6.59
CA THR A 35 15.48 -6.14 -7.06
C THR A 35 14.52 -5.24 -7.81
N TYR A 36 13.75 -5.81 -8.74
CA TYR A 36 12.72 -5.10 -9.48
C TYR A 36 11.65 -4.54 -8.54
N THR A 37 11.16 -5.36 -7.60
CA THR A 37 10.18 -4.95 -6.59
C THR A 37 10.71 -3.76 -5.78
N LEU A 38 11.97 -3.81 -5.35
CA LEU A 38 12.60 -2.72 -4.60
C LEU A 38 12.73 -1.44 -5.41
N VAL A 39 13.13 -1.53 -6.68
CA VAL A 39 13.21 -0.37 -7.57
C VAL A 39 11.83 0.25 -7.77
N GLN A 40 10.82 -0.57 -8.03
CA GLN A 40 9.45 -0.09 -8.24
C GLN A 40 8.88 0.59 -7.00
N VAL A 41 9.07 0.01 -5.80
CA VAL A 41 8.66 0.64 -4.53
C VAL A 41 9.40 1.95 -4.32
N SER A 42 10.70 1.99 -4.56
CA SER A 42 11.49 3.21 -4.37
C SER A 42 11.01 4.34 -5.29
N VAL A 43 10.70 4.03 -6.56
CA VAL A 43 10.15 4.99 -7.51
C VAL A 43 8.76 5.47 -7.06
N ASN A 44 7.92 4.54 -6.61
CA ASN A 44 6.58 4.85 -6.12
C ASN A 44 6.61 5.79 -4.89
N ASP A 45 7.50 5.54 -3.94
CA ASP A 45 7.66 6.36 -2.73
C ASP A 45 8.11 7.78 -3.08
N VAL A 46 9.05 7.91 -4.02
CA VAL A 46 9.51 9.22 -4.51
C VAL A 46 8.36 9.97 -5.18
N ILE A 47 7.59 9.31 -6.03
CA ILE A 47 6.41 9.90 -6.68
C ILE A 47 5.40 10.34 -5.62
N MET A 48 5.13 9.49 -4.62
CA MET A 48 4.16 9.76 -3.56
C MET A 48 4.48 11.06 -2.80
N ILE A 49 5.74 11.32 -2.46
CA ILE A 49 6.16 12.54 -1.74
C ILE A 49 5.66 13.82 -2.42
N PHE A 50 5.69 13.86 -3.76
CA PHE A 50 5.32 15.04 -4.52
C PHE A 50 3.90 14.99 -5.10
N ALA A 51 3.41 13.80 -5.45
CA ALA A 51 2.17 13.63 -6.19
C ALA A 51 0.97 13.31 -5.29
N PHE A 52 1.16 12.71 -4.11
CA PHE A 52 0.06 12.29 -3.25
C PHE A 52 -0.85 13.45 -2.84
N ALA A 53 -0.28 14.48 -2.20
CA ALA A 53 -1.08 15.63 -1.75
C ALA A 53 -1.77 16.37 -2.93
N PRO A 54 -1.10 16.66 -4.06
CA PRO A 54 -1.77 17.25 -5.23
C PRO A 54 -2.87 16.37 -5.83
N ILE A 55 -2.66 15.06 -5.96
CA ILE A 55 -3.65 14.14 -6.53
C ILE A 55 -4.87 14.07 -5.61
N VAL A 56 -4.67 13.91 -4.30
CA VAL A 56 -5.75 13.90 -3.31
C VAL A 56 -6.50 15.22 -3.30
N ALA A 57 -5.79 16.35 -3.32
CA ALA A 57 -6.41 17.67 -3.37
C ALA A 57 -7.24 17.88 -4.63
N LEU A 58 -6.75 17.43 -5.79
CA LEU A 58 -7.49 17.48 -7.05
C LEU A 58 -8.75 16.60 -6.98
N LEU A 59 -8.63 15.35 -6.55
CA LEU A 59 -9.74 14.39 -6.49
C LEU A 59 -10.80 14.80 -5.47
N LEU A 60 -10.40 15.30 -4.29
CA LEU A 60 -11.33 15.83 -3.29
C LEU A 60 -11.96 17.15 -3.74
N GLY A 61 -11.20 18.02 -4.41
CA GLY A 61 -11.72 19.28 -4.96
C GLY A 61 -12.76 19.06 -6.05
N VAL A 62 -12.60 18.03 -6.89
CA VAL A 62 -13.61 17.62 -7.89
C VAL A 62 -14.88 17.07 -7.26
N THR A 63 -14.85 16.68 -5.98
CA THR A 63 -16.04 16.17 -5.26
C THR A 63 -16.69 17.22 -4.34
N ASP A 64 -16.34 18.51 -4.51
CA ASP A 64 -16.81 19.65 -3.68
C ASP A 64 -16.52 19.49 -2.18
N ILE A 65 -15.51 18.68 -1.82
CA ILE A 65 -15.09 18.49 -0.44
C ILE A 65 -14.01 19.53 -0.13
N VAL A 66 -14.20 20.29 0.95
CA VAL A 66 -13.22 21.30 1.41
C VAL A 66 -11.89 20.60 1.66
N VAL A 67 -10.85 20.98 0.90
CA VAL A 67 -9.51 20.40 0.99
C VAL A 67 -8.74 21.06 2.14
N PRO A 68 -8.43 20.34 3.23
CA PRO A 68 -7.68 20.87 4.35
C PRO A 68 -6.17 20.79 4.06
N TRP A 69 -5.66 21.75 3.28
CA TRP A 69 -4.26 21.81 2.85
C TRP A 69 -3.26 21.76 4.01
N GLU A 70 -3.58 22.44 5.11
CA GLU A 70 -2.74 22.42 6.32
C GLU A 70 -2.59 20.99 6.85
N THR A 71 -3.69 20.25 6.98
CA THR A 71 -3.69 18.88 7.51
C THR A 71 -3.06 17.89 6.54
N LEU A 72 -3.25 18.05 5.22
CA LEU A 72 -2.60 17.22 4.21
C LEU A 72 -1.07 17.40 4.24
N ILE A 73 -0.59 18.64 4.29
CA ILE A 73 0.85 18.94 4.35
C ILE A 73 1.44 18.46 5.68
N LEU A 74 0.76 18.70 6.81
CA LEU A 74 1.18 18.17 8.10
C LEU A 74 1.26 16.64 8.11
N SER A 75 0.28 15.96 7.49
CA SER A 75 0.26 14.50 7.41
C SER A 75 1.42 13.97 6.59
N VAL A 76 1.72 14.56 5.42
CA VAL A 76 2.89 14.20 4.62
C VAL A 76 4.19 14.46 5.40
N GLY A 77 4.28 15.60 6.09
CA GLY A 77 5.40 15.93 6.98
C GLY A 77 5.62 14.88 8.07
N LEU A 78 4.55 14.55 8.78
CA LEU A 78 4.58 13.68 9.96
C LEU A 78 4.75 12.20 9.60
N TYR A 79 4.04 11.71 8.58
CA TYR A 79 3.99 10.28 8.24
C TYR A 79 5.02 9.86 7.18
N ILE A 80 5.53 10.79 6.37
CA ILE A 80 6.48 10.46 5.29
C ILE A 80 7.84 11.09 5.56
N LEU A 81 7.92 12.43 5.68
CA LEU A 81 9.19 13.13 5.77
C LEU A 81 9.95 12.82 7.07
N ILE A 82 9.30 12.86 8.23
CA ILE A 82 9.95 12.58 9.52
C ILE A 82 10.48 11.14 9.60
N PRO A 83 9.69 10.08 9.29
CA PRO A 83 10.19 8.71 9.31
C PRO A 83 11.32 8.47 8.30
N LEU A 84 11.23 9.06 7.11
CA LEU A 84 12.28 8.94 6.08
C LEU A 84 13.59 9.60 6.54
N ALA A 85 13.50 10.81 7.09
CA ALA A 85 14.66 11.54 7.64
C ALA A 85 15.29 10.78 8.81
N ALA A 86 14.47 10.25 9.73
CA ALA A 86 14.93 9.42 10.84
C ALA A 86 15.60 8.13 10.36
N GLY A 87 15.03 7.46 9.34
CA GLY A 87 15.62 6.27 8.71
C GLY A 87 16.96 6.57 8.04
N ALA A 88 17.06 7.68 7.30
CA ALA A 88 18.30 8.12 6.68
C ALA A 88 19.39 8.49 7.72
N ALA A 89 19.00 9.20 8.78
CA ALA A 89 19.90 9.53 9.89
C ALA A 89 20.40 8.26 10.61
N THR A 90 19.50 7.30 10.87
CA THR A 90 19.83 6.01 11.49
C THR A 90 20.79 5.22 10.61
N ARG A 91 20.56 5.17 9.28
CA ARG A 91 21.46 4.53 8.31
C ARG A 91 22.84 5.18 8.31
N GLN A 92 22.92 6.51 8.31
CA GLN A 92 24.19 7.24 8.35
C GLN A 92 24.93 7.00 9.67
N TRP A 93 24.20 6.95 10.80
CA TRP A 93 24.78 6.67 12.10
C TRP A 93 25.34 5.24 12.19
N LEU A 94 24.60 4.23 11.72
CA LEU A 94 25.05 2.84 11.62
C LEU A 94 26.27 2.71 10.70
N ALA A 95 26.26 3.37 9.53
CA ALA A 95 27.37 3.35 8.58
C ALA A 95 28.66 3.96 9.18
N ARG A 96 28.55 5.03 9.98
CA ARG A 96 29.69 5.65 10.68
C ARG A 96 30.23 4.80 11.83
N GLY A 97 29.36 4.03 12.50
CA GLY A 97 29.73 3.12 13.60
C GLY A 97 30.32 1.78 13.15
N SER A 98 30.30 1.48 11.84
CA SER A 98 30.73 0.21 11.25
C SER A 98 32.27 0.10 11.23
N ARG A 99 32.89 -0.15 12.39
CA ARG A 99 34.33 -0.41 12.50
C ARG A 99 34.64 -1.84 12.04
N GLY A 100 34.76 -2.04 10.72
CA GLY A 100 35.22 -3.30 10.10
C GLY A 100 34.13 -4.21 9.53
N GLU A 101 32.86 -3.90 9.72
CA GLU A 101 31.71 -4.57 9.10
C GLU A 101 31.22 -3.74 7.88
N SER A 102 30.70 -4.36 6.82
CA SER A 102 30.06 -3.63 5.72
C SER A 102 28.89 -2.81 6.27
N ALA A 103 28.78 -1.54 5.86
CA ALA A 103 27.67 -0.68 6.25
C ALA A 103 26.30 -1.31 5.92
N GLU A 104 26.23 -2.13 4.88
CA GLU A 104 25.02 -2.88 4.50
C GLU A 104 24.67 -3.97 5.52
N ALA A 105 25.67 -4.68 6.05
CA ALA A 105 25.46 -5.72 7.05
C ALA A 105 25.00 -5.14 8.39
N ALA A 106 25.55 -3.99 8.80
CA ALA A 106 25.11 -3.27 9.99
C ALA A 106 23.64 -2.81 9.88
N VAL A 107 23.25 -2.29 8.70
CA VAL A 107 21.86 -1.91 8.41
C VAL A 107 20.95 -3.13 8.37
N ALA A 108 21.35 -4.21 7.69
CA ALA A 108 20.55 -5.44 7.60
C ALA A 108 20.27 -6.05 8.97
N ARG A 109 21.26 -6.07 9.88
CA ARG A 109 21.09 -6.54 11.26
C ARG A 109 20.09 -5.67 12.03
N PHE A 110 20.20 -4.35 11.92
CA PHE A 110 19.26 -3.42 12.56
C PHE A 110 17.84 -3.60 12.01
N THR A 111 17.68 -3.66 10.69
CA THR A 111 16.38 -3.90 10.05
C THR A 111 15.76 -5.22 10.49
N ALA A 112 16.56 -6.30 10.59
CA ALA A 112 16.08 -7.59 11.08
C ALA A 112 15.59 -7.53 12.53
N ALA A 113 16.26 -6.76 13.39
CA ALA A 113 15.87 -6.58 14.79
C ALA A 113 14.60 -5.72 14.96
N VAL A 114 14.39 -4.73 14.10
CA VAL A 114 13.23 -3.83 14.16
C VAL A 114 11.99 -4.41 13.47
N LYS A 115 12.16 -5.29 12.47
CA LYS A 115 11.06 -5.91 11.71
C LYS A 115 9.93 -6.49 12.59
N PRO A 116 10.18 -7.22 13.70
CA PRO A 116 9.12 -7.71 14.58
C PRO A 116 8.33 -6.59 15.25
N LEU A 117 8.99 -5.50 15.67
CA LEU A 117 8.33 -4.34 16.26
C LEU A 117 7.42 -3.63 15.26
N SER A 118 7.85 -3.51 14.00
CA SER A 118 7.00 -2.96 12.93
C SER A 118 5.75 -3.82 12.71
N VAL A 119 5.88 -5.16 12.70
CA VAL A 119 4.74 -6.07 12.57
C VAL A 119 3.78 -5.93 13.76
N ILE A 120 4.31 -5.85 14.98
CA ILE A 120 3.48 -5.63 16.19
C ILE A 120 2.74 -4.30 16.11
N GLY A 121 3.42 -3.21 15.71
CA GLY A 121 2.80 -1.89 15.56
C GLY A 121 1.69 -1.86 14.51
N LEU A 122 1.93 -2.48 13.35
CA LEU A 122 0.93 -2.65 12.30
C LEU A 122 -0.28 -3.45 12.81
N LEU A 123 -0.05 -4.63 13.41
CA LEU A 123 -1.12 -5.46 13.93
C LEU A 123 -1.90 -4.77 15.06
N ALA A 124 -1.22 -4.04 15.94
CA ALA A 124 -1.87 -3.25 16.98
C ALA A 124 -2.78 -2.17 16.38
N THR A 125 -2.30 -1.44 15.36
CA THR A 125 -3.12 -0.46 14.63
C THR A 125 -4.34 -1.12 14.00
N VAL A 126 -4.18 -2.25 13.33
CA VAL A 126 -5.31 -3.01 12.74
C VAL A 126 -6.31 -3.41 13.82
N VAL A 127 -5.86 -4.02 14.91
CA VAL A 127 -6.75 -4.43 16.01
C VAL A 127 -7.50 -3.25 16.61
N LEU A 128 -6.83 -2.11 16.82
CA LEU A 128 -7.47 -0.89 17.33
C LEU A 128 -8.51 -0.34 16.35
N LEU A 129 -8.18 -0.27 15.06
CA LEU A 129 -9.09 0.22 14.03
C LEU A 129 -10.34 -0.64 13.91
N PHE A 130 -10.19 -1.96 13.82
CA PHE A 130 -11.32 -2.88 13.80
C PHE A 130 -12.09 -2.89 15.13
N GLY A 131 -11.40 -2.69 16.25
CA GLY A 131 -12.04 -2.52 17.56
C GLY A 131 -12.93 -1.29 17.63
N PHE A 132 -12.45 -0.15 17.13
CA PHE A 132 -13.22 1.11 17.14
C PHE A 132 -14.34 1.15 16.10
N GLN A 133 -14.17 0.52 14.93
CA GLN A 133 -15.17 0.49 13.86
C GLN A 133 -16.05 -0.78 13.88
N GLY A 134 -15.79 -1.73 14.78
CA GLY A 134 -16.42 -3.05 14.78
C GLY A 134 -17.94 -3.05 14.94
N GLN A 135 -18.51 -2.13 15.73
CA GLN A 135 -19.97 -2.03 15.88
C GLN A 135 -20.64 -1.61 14.57
N ILE A 136 -20.12 -0.58 13.91
CA ILE A 136 -20.66 -0.09 12.63
C ILE A 136 -20.54 -1.18 11.56
N ILE A 137 -19.44 -1.94 11.58
CA ILE A 137 -19.22 -3.06 10.67
C ILE A 137 -20.32 -4.13 10.82
N LEU A 138 -20.74 -4.43 12.04
CA LEU A 138 -21.77 -5.45 12.32
C LEU A 138 -23.19 -4.94 12.06
N GLU A 139 -23.46 -3.66 12.35
CA GLU A 139 -24.79 -3.07 12.23
C GLU A 139 -25.18 -2.73 10.78
N GLN A 140 -24.20 -2.45 9.91
CA GLN A 140 -24.44 -1.96 8.55
C GLN A 140 -23.74 -2.81 7.46
N PRO A 141 -24.06 -4.12 7.33
CA PRO A 141 -23.40 -4.99 6.34
C PRO A 141 -23.65 -4.56 4.89
N LEU A 142 -24.82 -3.95 4.61
CA LEU A 142 -25.14 -3.44 3.28
C LEU A 142 -24.21 -2.28 2.86
N LEU A 143 -23.83 -1.43 3.81
CA LEU A 143 -22.90 -0.34 3.56
C LEU A 143 -21.50 -0.86 3.25
N ILE A 144 -21.03 -1.88 3.98
CA ILE A 144 -19.75 -2.56 3.69
C ILE A 144 -19.78 -3.11 2.27
N ALA A 145 -20.85 -3.82 1.89
CA ALA A 145 -20.97 -4.35 0.54
C ALA A 145 -20.92 -3.24 -0.52
N LEU A 146 -21.60 -2.11 -0.27
CA LEU A 146 -21.58 -0.95 -1.16
C LEU A 146 -20.17 -0.36 -1.33
N ILE A 147 -19.37 -0.31 -0.27
CA ILE A 147 -17.97 0.17 -0.29
C ILE A 147 -17.05 -0.89 -0.92
N ALA A 148 -17.30 -2.17 -0.69
CA ALA A 148 -16.51 -3.27 -1.22
C ALA A 148 -16.62 -3.39 -2.74
N VAL A 149 -17.79 -3.16 -3.33
CA VAL A 149 -18.01 -3.26 -4.79
C VAL A 149 -17.04 -2.37 -5.60
N PRO A 150 -16.94 -1.04 -5.37
CA PRO A 150 -16.01 -0.21 -6.13
C PRO A 150 -14.55 -0.58 -5.89
N LEU A 151 -14.21 -1.02 -4.68
CA LEU A 151 -12.85 -1.51 -4.37
C LEU A 151 -12.52 -2.79 -5.14
N LEU A 152 -13.44 -3.75 -5.20
CA LEU A 152 -13.27 -4.96 -5.99
C LEU A 152 -13.09 -4.62 -7.47
N ILE A 153 -13.95 -3.76 -8.01
CA ILE A 153 -13.87 -3.35 -9.42
C ILE A 153 -12.53 -2.65 -9.69
N GLN A 154 -12.11 -1.75 -8.81
CA GLN A 154 -10.82 -1.07 -8.91
C GLN A 154 -9.67 -2.08 -8.88
N SER A 155 -9.61 -2.96 -7.87
CA SER A 155 -8.49 -3.87 -7.69
C SER A 155 -8.38 -4.89 -8.83
N TYR A 156 -9.49 -5.56 -9.19
CA TYR A 156 -9.48 -6.50 -10.32
C TYR A 156 -9.25 -5.78 -11.64
N GLY A 157 -9.76 -4.56 -11.81
CA GLY A 157 -9.58 -3.75 -13.01
C GLY A 157 -8.13 -3.34 -13.22
N ILE A 158 -7.48 -2.76 -12.20
CA ILE A 158 -6.07 -2.36 -12.28
C ILE A 158 -5.19 -3.58 -12.48
N PHE A 159 -5.43 -4.67 -11.76
CA PHE A 159 -4.70 -5.92 -11.95
C PHE A 159 -4.85 -6.43 -13.38
N ALA A 160 -6.08 -6.55 -13.89
CA ALA A 160 -6.33 -7.06 -15.23
C ALA A 160 -5.64 -6.21 -16.30
N LEU A 161 -5.70 -4.88 -16.18
CA LEU A 161 -5.03 -3.95 -17.11
C LEU A 161 -3.52 -4.09 -17.07
N ALA A 162 -2.92 -4.05 -15.88
CA ALA A 162 -1.47 -4.13 -15.71
C ALA A 162 -0.93 -5.52 -16.12
N TYR A 163 -1.62 -6.58 -15.72
CA TYR A 163 -1.23 -7.96 -16.03
C TYR A 163 -1.40 -8.27 -17.53
N ALA A 164 -2.49 -7.82 -18.15
CA ALA A 164 -2.69 -7.98 -19.59
C ALA A 164 -1.70 -7.15 -20.42
N ALA A 165 -1.36 -5.93 -19.98
CA ALA A 165 -0.33 -5.12 -20.63
C ALA A 165 1.05 -5.79 -20.53
N ALA A 166 1.42 -6.30 -19.35
CA ALA A 166 2.67 -7.03 -19.17
C ALA A 166 2.73 -8.31 -20.01
N TRP A 167 1.60 -9.02 -20.15
CA TRP A 167 1.48 -10.18 -21.03
C TRP A 167 1.64 -9.79 -22.51
N ALA A 168 0.96 -8.72 -22.95
CA ALA A 168 1.05 -8.23 -24.33
C ALA A 168 2.48 -7.78 -24.70
N TRP A 169 3.22 -7.21 -23.75
CA TRP A 169 4.61 -6.82 -23.92
C TRP A 169 5.62 -7.94 -23.67
N ARG A 170 5.16 -9.17 -23.39
CA ARG A 170 6.00 -10.34 -23.12
C ARG A 170 7.03 -10.09 -22.00
N VAL A 171 6.61 -9.39 -20.95
CA VAL A 171 7.42 -9.21 -19.75
C VAL A 171 7.54 -10.56 -19.03
N PRO A 172 8.71 -10.96 -18.51
CA PRO A 172 8.86 -12.18 -17.71
C PRO A 172 7.93 -12.23 -16.49
N PHE A 173 7.45 -13.41 -16.10
CA PHE A 173 6.46 -13.56 -15.01
C PHE A 173 6.93 -12.95 -13.68
N ASN A 174 8.20 -13.12 -13.35
CA ASN A 174 8.83 -12.59 -12.13
C ASN A 174 8.85 -11.06 -12.07
N VAL A 175 8.59 -10.36 -13.18
CA VAL A 175 8.43 -8.91 -13.25
C VAL A 175 6.95 -8.54 -13.44
N ALA A 176 6.25 -9.26 -14.33
CA ALA A 176 4.85 -9.01 -14.68
C ALA A 176 3.90 -9.14 -13.48
N ALA A 177 4.04 -10.20 -12.68
CA ALA A 177 3.16 -10.44 -11.54
C ALA A 177 3.38 -9.40 -10.42
N PRO A 178 4.61 -9.12 -9.94
CA PRO A 178 4.84 -8.03 -8.99
C PRO A 178 4.39 -6.67 -9.51
N CYS A 179 4.64 -6.36 -10.79
CA CYS A 179 4.22 -5.10 -11.40
C CYS A 179 2.70 -4.89 -11.29
N ALA A 180 1.90 -5.91 -11.66
CA ALA A 180 0.45 -5.84 -11.58
C ALA A 180 -0.07 -5.79 -10.13
N LEU A 181 0.56 -6.53 -9.21
CA LEU A 181 0.17 -6.56 -7.81
C LEU A 181 0.50 -5.24 -7.09
N ILE A 182 1.62 -4.60 -7.42
CA ILE A 182 1.98 -3.29 -6.87
C ILE A 182 0.94 -2.24 -7.26
N GLY A 183 0.55 -2.18 -8.55
CA GLY A 183 -0.47 -1.23 -9.00
C GLY A 183 -1.84 -1.44 -8.35
N THR A 184 -2.13 -2.66 -7.92
CA THR A 184 -3.42 -3.04 -7.33
C THR A 184 -3.49 -2.78 -5.82
N SER A 185 -2.33 -2.67 -5.16
CA SER A 185 -2.24 -2.59 -3.70
C SER A 185 -2.32 -1.16 -3.18
N ASN A 186 -3.04 -0.95 -2.09
CA ASN A 186 -3.23 0.34 -1.45
C ASN A 186 -2.48 0.44 -0.12
N PHE A 187 -2.16 1.67 0.29
CA PHE A 187 -1.47 1.96 1.55
C PHE A 187 -2.45 2.37 2.63
N PHE A 188 -3.08 1.38 3.24
CA PHE A 188 -4.14 1.61 4.21
C PHE A 188 -3.71 2.37 5.46
N GLU A 189 -2.48 2.16 5.97
CA GLU A 189 -2.04 2.80 7.22
C GLU A 189 -2.04 4.33 7.07
N LEU A 190 -1.47 4.82 5.96
CA LEU A 190 -1.48 6.23 5.61
C LEU A 190 -2.91 6.72 5.33
N ALA A 191 -3.69 5.97 4.55
CA ALA A 191 -5.06 6.36 4.20
C ALA A 191 -5.96 6.52 5.43
N VAL A 192 -5.90 5.57 6.38
CA VAL A 192 -6.64 5.62 7.64
C VAL A 192 -6.17 6.80 8.49
N ALA A 193 -4.86 7.00 8.64
CA ALA A 193 -4.31 8.10 9.42
C ALA A 193 -4.78 9.46 8.90
N VAL A 194 -4.71 9.65 7.58
CA VAL A 194 -5.20 10.87 6.93
C VAL A 194 -6.71 10.99 7.11
N ALA A 195 -7.50 9.94 6.85
CA ALA A 195 -8.96 9.97 7.01
C ALA A 195 -9.39 10.35 8.45
N ILE A 196 -8.74 9.79 9.47
CA ILE A 196 -9.00 10.14 10.88
C ILE A 196 -8.62 11.60 11.15
N SER A 197 -7.49 12.07 10.62
CA SER A 197 -7.05 13.46 10.82
C SER A 197 -7.97 14.49 10.15
N LEU A 198 -8.58 14.15 9.00
CA LEU A 198 -9.41 15.07 8.23
C LEU A 198 -10.89 15.04 8.66
N PHE A 199 -11.42 13.84 8.88
CA PHE A 199 -12.85 13.61 9.06
C PHE A 199 -13.19 13.10 10.46
N GLY A 200 -12.20 12.67 11.25
CA GLY A 200 -12.39 12.10 12.58
C GLY A 200 -12.54 10.58 12.57
N LEU A 201 -12.38 9.97 13.76
CA LEU A 201 -12.38 8.52 13.95
C LEU A 201 -13.71 7.83 13.60
N GLN A 202 -14.83 8.49 13.89
CA GLN A 202 -16.18 7.97 13.67
C GLN A 202 -16.77 8.35 12.30
N SER A 203 -15.95 8.91 11.40
CA SER A 203 -16.42 9.33 10.07
C SER A 203 -16.62 8.16 9.12
N GLY A 204 -17.43 8.39 8.09
CA GLY A 204 -17.58 7.45 6.99
C GLY A 204 -16.29 7.24 6.21
N ALA A 205 -15.43 8.26 6.14
CA ALA A 205 -14.11 8.17 5.50
C ALA A 205 -13.20 7.18 6.23
N ALA A 206 -13.13 7.27 7.57
CA ALA A 206 -12.36 6.33 8.38
C ALA A 206 -12.91 4.90 8.25
N LEU A 207 -14.23 4.72 8.28
CA LEU A 207 -14.85 3.41 8.05
C LEU A 207 -14.48 2.83 6.68
N ALA A 208 -14.57 3.62 5.61
CA ALA A 208 -14.24 3.18 4.26
C ALA A 208 -12.79 2.68 4.14
N THR A 209 -11.85 3.36 4.79
CA THR A 209 -10.44 2.93 4.80
C THR A 209 -10.20 1.61 5.55
N VAL A 210 -10.93 1.37 6.66
CA VAL A 210 -10.86 0.10 7.41
C VAL A 210 -11.51 -1.05 6.64
N VAL A 211 -12.67 -0.80 6.02
CA VAL A 211 -13.33 -1.77 5.13
C VAL A 211 -12.42 -2.11 3.94
N GLY A 212 -11.68 -1.13 3.43
CA GLY A 212 -10.64 -1.32 2.42
C GLY A 212 -9.69 -2.46 2.76
N VAL A 213 -9.10 -2.43 3.95
CA VAL A 213 -8.17 -3.47 4.44
C VAL A 213 -8.82 -4.84 4.49
N LEU A 214 -10.06 -4.90 4.96
CA LEU A 214 -10.80 -6.17 5.08
C LEU A 214 -11.01 -6.83 3.72
N VAL A 215 -11.29 -6.03 2.69
CA VAL A 215 -11.55 -6.49 1.32
C VAL A 215 -10.26 -6.75 0.55
N GLU A 216 -9.25 -5.91 0.74
CA GLU A 216 -8.01 -5.94 -0.02
C GLU A 216 -7.23 -7.24 0.19
N VAL A 217 -7.04 -7.69 1.43
CA VAL A 217 -6.21 -8.89 1.70
C VAL A 217 -6.76 -10.15 1.00
N PRO A 218 -8.06 -10.50 1.10
CA PRO A 218 -8.63 -11.62 0.34
C PRO A 218 -8.50 -11.47 -1.18
N VAL A 219 -8.68 -10.27 -1.70
CA VAL A 219 -8.59 -9.98 -3.14
C VAL A 219 -7.15 -10.13 -3.62
N MET A 220 -6.19 -9.60 -2.89
CA MET A 220 -4.77 -9.75 -3.24
C MET A 220 -4.35 -11.21 -3.23
N LEU A 221 -4.79 -12.00 -2.25
CA LEU A 221 -4.53 -13.44 -2.21
C LEU A 221 -5.19 -14.19 -3.38
N SER A 222 -6.41 -13.81 -3.78
CA SER A 222 -7.08 -14.41 -4.95
C SER A 222 -6.34 -14.08 -6.25
N LEU A 223 -5.86 -12.84 -6.39
CA LEU A 223 -5.08 -12.37 -7.54
C LEU A 223 -3.71 -13.05 -7.61
N VAL A 224 -3.02 -13.21 -6.47
CA VAL A 224 -1.78 -13.99 -6.38
C VAL A 224 -2.02 -15.44 -6.82
N ALA A 225 -3.10 -16.07 -6.34
CA ALA A 225 -3.45 -17.43 -6.75
C ALA A 225 -3.75 -17.52 -8.26
N PHE A 226 -4.40 -16.50 -8.82
CA PHE A 226 -4.67 -16.41 -10.25
C PHE A 226 -3.38 -16.22 -11.08
N ALA A 227 -2.50 -15.31 -10.66
CA ALA A 227 -1.20 -15.07 -11.31
C ALA A 227 -0.35 -16.35 -11.32
N ASN A 228 -0.25 -17.03 -10.18
CA ASN A 228 0.50 -18.28 -10.06
C ASN A 228 -0.05 -19.41 -10.95
N ARG A 229 -1.36 -19.47 -11.18
CA ARG A 229 -1.97 -20.44 -12.12
C ARG A 229 -1.70 -20.09 -13.58
N THR A 230 -1.61 -18.81 -13.90
CA THR A 230 -1.43 -18.30 -15.27
C THR A 230 0.05 -18.03 -15.63
N CYS A 231 0.99 -18.36 -14.75
CA CYS A 231 2.43 -18.13 -14.95
C CYS A 231 2.97 -18.74 -16.25
N HIS A 232 2.42 -19.86 -16.70
CA HIS A 232 2.82 -20.56 -17.91
C HIS A 232 2.52 -19.78 -19.21
N HIS A 233 1.70 -18.73 -19.16
CA HIS A 233 1.44 -17.85 -20.30
C HIS A 233 2.50 -16.77 -20.52
N PHE A 234 3.42 -16.63 -19.57
CA PHE A 234 4.48 -15.63 -19.63
C PHE A 234 5.80 -16.28 -20.05
N PRO A 235 6.70 -15.51 -20.70
CA PRO A 235 8.04 -15.99 -20.99
C PRO A 235 8.76 -16.43 -19.71
N ALA A 236 9.52 -17.52 -19.83
CA ALA A 236 10.46 -17.90 -18.79
C ALA A 236 11.55 -16.82 -18.70
N ASP A 237 12.01 -16.54 -17.48
CA ASP A 237 13.11 -15.61 -17.27
C ASP A 237 14.42 -16.25 -17.78
N ASP A 238 15.02 -15.67 -18.82
CA ASP A 238 16.30 -16.12 -19.38
C ASP A 238 17.50 -15.71 -18.49
N GLY A 239 17.25 -15.02 -17.37
CA GLY A 239 18.28 -14.35 -16.56
C GLY A 239 18.27 -14.69 -15.06
N GLY A 240 18.25 -15.97 -14.66
CA GLY A 240 18.41 -16.27 -13.23
C GLY A 240 18.57 -17.76 -12.91
N ALA A 241 19.78 -18.15 -12.52
CA ALA A 241 20.16 -19.52 -12.22
C ALA A 241 19.16 -20.26 -11.30
N ARG A 242 18.88 -21.51 -11.69
CA ARG A 242 18.38 -22.56 -10.79
C ARG A 242 19.26 -22.60 -9.53
N HIS A 243 18.73 -22.18 -8.40
CA HIS A 243 19.19 -22.67 -7.11
C HIS A 243 18.14 -23.66 -6.62
N GLY A 244 18.54 -24.93 -6.67
CA GLY A 244 17.80 -26.05 -6.08
C GLY A 244 17.98 -26.15 -4.58
#